data_AF-A0A5C4Y6G4-F1
#
_entry.id   AF-A0A5C4Y6G4-F1
#
_cell.length_a   1.000
_cell.length_b   1.000
_cell.length_c   1.000
_cell.angle_alpha   90.00
_cell.angle_beta   90.00
_cell.angle_gamma   90.00
#
_symmetry.space_group_name_H-M   'P 1'
#
loop_
_entity.id
_entity.type
_entity.pdbx_description
1 polymer ?
#
loop_
_entity_poly.entity_id
_entity_poly.type
_entity_poly.pdbx_seq_one_letter_code
_entity_poly.pdbx_strand_id
1 'polypeptide(L)'
;MDEIIIQPALHNAIGGLVVLAAILTVGLNWRGLATLKTSVGTASGSPDSLRSPALGGWQNAALIVFQIALIVQALIGIKLLDQGLGTVQKYVHYLGGVGSLGLVMLYYWLPKRDARDSRVKALGLTVASLAFVLLTFVVGGLYARGGLS
;
A
#
# COMPACT_ATOMS: atom_id res chain seq x y z
N MET A 1 -28.78 -13.32 8.38
CA MET A 1 -27.37 -13.66 8.64
C MET A 1 -26.78 -14.02 7.30
N ASP A 2 -25.80 -13.26 6.81
CA ASP A 2 -25.28 -13.44 5.46
C ASP A 2 -24.63 -14.82 5.30
N GLU A 3 -25.04 -15.59 4.29
CA GLU A 3 -24.60 -16.96 4.04
C GLU A 3 -23.15 -17.07 3.51
N ILE A 4 -22.50 -15.94 3.23
CA ILE A 4 -21.15 -15.94 2.64
C ILE A 4 -20.11 -16.33 3.69
N ILE A 5 -19.60 -17.54 3.56
CA ILE A 5 -18.49 -18.07 4.38
C ILE A 5 -17.17 -17.81 3.64
N ILE A 6 -16.27 -17.03 4.24
CA ILE A 6 -14.91 -16.86 3.72
C ILE A 6 -13.97 -17.89 4.35
N GLN A 7 -13.18 -18.54 3.51
CA GLN A 7 -12.14 -19.46 3.97
C GLN A 7 -10.89 -18.69 4.42
N PRO A 8 -10.23 -19.08 5.52
CA PRO A 8 -8.95 -18.49 5.94
C PRO A 8 -7.87 -18.55 4.85
N ALA A 9 -7.90 -19.59 4.01
CA ALA A 9 -7.00 -19.73 2.87
C ALA A 9 -7.16 -18.59 1.84
N LEU A 10 -8.39 -18.15 1.57
CA LEU A 10 -8.66 -17.03 0.67
C LEU A 10 -8.09 -15.71 1.24
N HIS A 11 -8.28 -15.47 2.53
CA HIS A 11 -7.72 -14.30 3.21
C HIS A 11 -6.18 -14.29 3.18
N ASN A 12 -5.54 -15.44 3.36
CA ASN A 12 -4.08 -15.56 3.24
C ASN A 12 -3.61 -15.32 1.81
N ALA A 13 -4.30 -15.86 0.79
CA ALA A 13 -3.97 -15.64 -0.61
C ALA A 13 -4.06 -14.15 -0.98
N ILE A 14 -5.11 -13.46 -0.54
CA ILE A 14 -5.29 -12.03 -0.79
C ILE A 14 -4.24 -11.21 -0.03
N GLY A 15 -3.88 -11.60 1.21
CA GLY A 15 -2.74 -11.03 1.92
C GLY A 15 -1.44 -11.10 1.12
N GLY A 16 -1.17 -12.23 0.46
CA GLY A 16 -0.03 -12.39 -0.45
C GLY A 16 -0.10 -11.44 -1.66
N LEU A 17 -1.28 -11.26 -2.25
CA LEU A 17 -1.49 -10.30 -3.34
C LEU A 17 -1.27 -8.85 -2.88
N VAL A 18 -1.67 -8.49 -1.65
CA VAL A 18 -1.38 -7.17 -1.07
C VAL A 18 0.13 -6.94 -0.94
N VAL A 19 0.88 -7.94 -0.47
CA VAL A 19 2.35 -7.87 -0.39
C VAL A 19 2.96 -7.63 -1.77
N LEU A 20 2.52 -8.37 -2.79
CA LEU A 20 3.01 -8.19 -4.17
C LEU A 20 2.67 -6.80 -4.71
N ALA A 21 1.43 -6.33 -4.52
CA ALA A 21 1.00 -4.99 -4.93
C ALA A 21 1.82 -3.89 -4.23
N ALA A 22 2.13 -4.05 -2.95
CA ALA A 22 2.97 -3.12 -2.19
C ALA A 22 4.39 -3.05 -2.77
N ILE A 23 5.02 -4.20 -3.02
CA ILE A 23 6.37 -4.27 -3.62
C ILE A 23 6.39 -3.63 -5.02
N LEU A 24 5.42 -3.95 -5.87
CA LEU A 24 5.32 -3.38 -7.21
C LEU A 24 5.15 -1.86 -7.16
N THR A 25 4.32 -1.37 -6.25
CA THR A 25 4.07 0.07 -6.09
C THR A 25 5.33 0.80 -5.61
N VAL A 26 6.07 0.23 -4.64
CA VAL A 26 7.38 0.75 -4.22
C VAL A 26 8.35 0.77 -5.40
N GLY A 27 8.43 -0.32 -6.17
CA GLY A 27 9.32 -0.41 -7.33
C GLY A 27 9.01 0.64 -8.40
N LEU A 28 7.73 0.88 -8.70
CA LEU A 28 7.31 1.90 -9.66
C LEU A 28 7.60 3.33 -9.16
N ASN A 29 7.38 3.61 -7.88
CA ASN A 29 7.73 4.90 -7.30
C ASN A 29 9.23 5.15 -7.22
N TRP A 30 10.01 4.11 -6.91
CA TRP A 30 11.47 4.16 -6.95
C TRP A 30 11.98 4.47 -8.36
N ARG A 31 11.49 3.74 -9.38
CA ARG A 31 11.83 3.99 -10.80
C ARG A 31 11.43 5.41 -11.24
N GLY A 32 10.26 5.88 -10.84
CA GLY A 32 9.81 7.25 -11.11
C GLY A 32 10.72 8.31 -10.50
N LEU A 33 11.25 8.09 -9.31
CA LEU A 33 12.22 8.99 -8.68
C LEU A 33 13.61 8.90 -9.33
N ALA A 34 14.08 7.68 -9.65
CA ALA A 34 15.39 7.44 -10.27
C ALA A 34 15.50 8.10 -11.65
N THR A 35 14.46 8.03 -12.46
CA THR A 35 14.39 8.70 -13.77
C THR A 35 14.36 10.24 -13.67
N LEU A 36 13.87 10.80 -12.56
CA LEU A 36 13.97 12.24 -12.33
C LEU A 36 15.43 12.64 -12.09
N LYS A 37 16.18 11.85 -11.30
CA LYS A 37 17.59 12.14 -10.98
C LYS A 37 18.49 12.14 -12.23
N THR A 38 18.19 11.30 -13.22
CA THR A 38 18.96 11.24 -14.48
C THR A 38 18.59 12.36 -15.46
N SER A 39 17.39 12.92 -15.37
CA SER A 39 16.91 13.99 -16.27
C SER A 39 17.42 15.40 -15.90
N VAL A 40 18.05 15.57 -14.74
CA VAL A 40 18.60 16.87 -14.29
C VAL A 40 19.87 17.27 -15.08
N GLY A 41 20.41 16.38 -15.92
CA GLY A 41 21.57 16.67 -16.78
C GLY A 41 21.26 17.30 -18.15
N THR A 42 19.99 17.47 -18.53
CA THR A 42 19.61 17.99 -19.87
C THR A 42 18.30 18.80 -19.79
N ALA A 43 18.39 20.11 -19.54
CA ALA A 43 17.29 21.03 -19.83
C ALA A 43 17.78 22.47 -20.03
N SER A 44 17.99 22.85 -21.30
CA SER A 44 17.83 24.22 -21.74
C SER A 44 16.36 24.64 -21.56
N GLY A 45 16.17 25.88 -21.12
CA GLY A 45 14.91 26.39 -20.60
C GLY A 45 13.74 26.43 -21.58
N SER A 46 12.57 26.04 -21.09
CA SER A 46 11.26 26.46 -21.60
C SER A 46 10.38 26.86 -20.40
N PRO A 47 9.86 28.11 -20.33
CA PRO A 47 9.14 28.61 -19.15
C PRO A 47 7.74 27.99 -18.97
N ASP A 48 7.17 27.41 -20.03
CA ASP A 48 5.78 26.91 -20.03
C ASP A 48 5.64 25.46 -19.57
N SER A 49 6.74 24.81 -19.19
CA SER A 49 6.75 23.45 -18.66
C SER A 49 6.72 23.42 -17.13
N LEU A 50 5.82 24.18 -16.51
CA LEU A 50 5.36 23.94 -15.14
C LEU A 50 4.65 22.58 -15.10
N ARG A 51 5.46 21.53 -15.27
CA ARG A 51 5.12 20.12 -15.28
C ARG A 51 4.36 19.88 -14.01
N SER A 52 3.10 19.51 -14.17
CA SER A 52 2.25 19.04 -13.10
C SER A 52 3.08 18.22 -12.09
N PRO A 53 3.00 18.50 -10.78
CA PRO A 53 3.67 17.71 -9.74
C PRO A 53 3.11 16.27 -9.65
N ALA A 54 2.28 15.87 -10.61
CA ALA A 54 1.63 14.58 -10.70
C ALA A 54 2.63 13.44 -10.91
N LEU A 55 2.32 12.31 -10.26
CA LEU A 55 2.93 11.03 -10.57
C LEU A 55 2.60 10.63 -12.02
N GLY A 56 3.45 9.80 -12.63
CA GLY A 56 3.13 9.20 -13.92
C GLY A 56 1.89 8.31 -13.84
N GLY A 57 1.23 8.07 -14.98
CA GLY A 57 0.01 7.25 -15.05
C GLY A 57 0.16 5.87 -14.39
N TRP A 58 1.29 5.18 -14.64
CA TRP A 58 1.59 3.89 -14.02
C TRP A 58 1.75 3.93 -12.50
N GLN A 59 2.31 5.02 -11.96
CA GLN A 59 2.45 5.19 -10.51
C GLN A 59 1.09 5.42 -9.85
N ASN A 60 0.22 6.24 -10.48
CA ASN A 60 -1.15 6.43 -10.01
C ASN A 60 -1.95 5.13 -10.08
N ALA A 61 -1.88 4.40 -11.19
CA ALA A 61 -2.54 3.12 -11.36
C ALA A 61 -2.10 2.12 -10.28
N ALA A 62 -0.80 2.02 -10.02
CA ALA A 62 -0.27 1.15 -8.97
C ALA A 62 -0.77 1.55 -7.58
N LEU A 63 -0.76 2.84 -7.25
CA LEU A 63 -1.32 3.33 -5.98
C LEU A 63 -2.79 2.96 -5.83
N ILE A 64 -3.61 3.16 -6.86
CA ILE A 64 -5.04 2.85 -6.83
C ILE A 64 -5.27 1.35 -6.65
N VAL A 65 -4.60 0.51 -7.46
CA VAL A 65 -4.69 -0.95 -7.35
C VAL A 65 -4.26 -1.41 -5.96
N PHE A 66 -3.20 -0.84 -5.40
CA PHE A 66 -2.74 -1.17 -4.06
C PHE A 66 -3.75 -0.77 -2.98
N GLN A 67 -4.37 0.41 -3.08
CA GLN A 67 -5.45 0.82 -2.16
C GLN A 67 -6.65 -0.13 -2.23
N ILE A 68 -7.08 -0.51 -3.44
CA ILE A 68 -8.19 -1.45 -3.64
C ILE A 68 -7.84 -2.80 -2.99
N ALA A 69 -6.62 -3.30 -3.19
CA ALA A 69 -6.16 -4.54 -2.56
C ALA A 69 -6.19 -4.46 -1.03
N LEU A 70 -5.74 -3.33 -0.46
CA LEU A 70 -5.82 -3.08 0.99
C LEU A 70 -7.26 -3.02 1.51
N ILE A 71 -8.18 -2.38 0.77
CA ILE A 71 -9.60 -2.32 1.12
C ILE A 71 -10.22 -3.73 1.10
N VAL A 72 -10.00 -4.50 0.03
CA VAL A 72 -10.49 -5.87 -0.08
C VAL A 72 -9.94 -6.73 1.07
N GLN A 73 -8.64 -6.64 1.36
CA GLN A 73 -8.04 -7.36 2.47
C GLN A 73 -8.65 -6.95 3.81
N ALA A 74 -8.90 -5.65 4.01
CA ALA A 74 -9.54 -5.11 5.20
C ALA A 74 -10.93 -5.73 5.41
N LEU A 75 -11.79 -5.68 4.38
CA LEU A 75 -13.15 -6.21 4.40
C LEU A 75 -13.19 -7.72 4.67
N ILE A 76 -12.29 -8.48 4.06
CA ILE A 76 -12.21 -9.92 4.26
C ILE A 76 -11.80 -10.25 5.69
N GLY A 77 -10.81 -9.55 6.24
CA GLY A 77 -10.43 -9.76 7.64
C GLY A 77 -11.55 -9.40 8.61
N ILE A 78 -12.35 -8.35 8.35
CA ILE A 78 -13.55 -8.04 9.13
C ILE A 78 -14.54 -9.21 9.08
N LYS A 79 -14.80 -9.76 7.89
CA LYS A 79 -15.71 -10.90 7.76
C LYS A 79 -15.21 -12.15 8.51
N LEU A 80 -13.91 -12.42 8.51
CA LEU A 80 -13.34 -13.53 9.30
C LEU A 80 -13.54 -13.32 10.81
N LEU A 81 -13.43 -12.07 11.29
CA LEU A 81 -13.72 -11.73 12.69
C LEU A 81 -15.19 -11.99 13.05
N ASP A 82 -16.10 -11.65 12.14
CA ASP A 82 -17.54 -11.94 12.31
C ASP A 82 -17.82 -13.46 12.36
N GLN A 83 -16.93 -14.28 11.79
CA GLN A 83 -16.96 -15.75 11.86
C GLN A 83 -16.28 -16.32 13.12
N GLY A 84 -15.82 -15.48 14.05
CA GLY A 84 -15.22 -15.90 15.32
C GLY A 84 -13.71 -16.16 15.29
N LEU A 85 -13.03 -15.83 14.19
CA LEU A 85 -11.58 -16.04 14.05
C LEU A 85 -10.77 -14.92 14.71
N GLY A 86 -10.62 -15.01 16.04
CA GLY A 86 -9.51 -14.43 16.82
C GLY A 86 -9.49 -12.90 17.01
N THR A 87 -9.88 -12.42 18.18
CA THR A 87 -9.82 -10.99 18.57
C THR A 87 -8.41 -10.39 18.54
N VAL A 88 -7.34 -11.17 18.76
CA VAL A 88 -5.95 -10.67 18.68
C VAL A 88 -5.56 -10.34 17.23
N GLN A 89 -6.06 -11.13 16.27
CA GLN A 89 -5.85 -10.90 14.83
C GLN A 89 -6.49 -9.58 14.38
N LYS A 90 -7.55 -9.12 15.08
CA LYS A 90 -8.19 -7.81 14.87
C LYS A 90 -7.19 -6.66 14.98
N TYR A 91 -6.37 -6.62 16.04
CA TYR A 91 -5.44 -5.51 16.27
C TYR A 91 -4.35 -5.44 15.22
N VAL A 92 -3.80 -6.60 14.86
CA VAL A 92 -2.80 -6.73 13.79
C VAL A 92 -3.39 -6.28 12.46
N HIS A 93 -4.64 -6.68 12.17
CA HIS A 93 -5.34 -6.32 10.94
C HIS A 93 -5.71 -4.84 10.83
N TYR A 94 -6.18 -4.21 11.92
CA TYR A 94 -6.49 -2.78 11.93
C TYR A 94 -5.24 -1.91 11.84
N LEU A 95 -4.25 -2.16 12.71
CA LEU A 95 -3.02 -1.35 12.72
C LEU A 95 -2.27 -1.52 11.41
N GLY A 96 -2.22 -2.76 10.93
CA GLY A 96 -1.58 -3.19 9.71
C GLY A 96 -2.22 -2.74 8.41
N GLY A 97 -3.42 -3.22 8.15
CA GLY A 97 -4.14 -3.02 6.89
C GLY A 97 -4.70 -1.61 6.76
N VAL A 98 -5.42 -1.13 7.77
CA VAL A 98 -6.01 0.23 7.75
C VAL A 98 -4.92 1.29 7.91
N GLY A 99 -3.91 1.05 8.75
CA GLY A 99 -2.73 1.93 8.84
C GLY A 99 -1.99 2.05 7.51
N SER A 100 -1.77 0.93 6.81
CA SER A 100 -1.20 0.92 5.46
C SER A 100 -2.03 1.74 4.47
N LEU A 101 -3.36 1.55 4.47
CA LEU A 101 -4.28 2.31 3.61
C LEU A 101 -4.20 3.81 3.92
N GLY A 102 -4.20 4.18 5.21
CA GLY A 102 -4.05 5.56 5.65
C GLY A 102 -2.76 6.20 5.15
N LEU A 103 -1.63 5.48 5.20
CA LEU A 103 -0.35 5.97 4.70
C LEU A 103 -0.39 6.25 3.20
N VAL A 104 -0.91 5.34 2.38
CA VAL A 104 -0.99 5.59 0.92
C VAL A 104 -2.05 6.61 0.56
N MET A 105 -3.12 6.74 1.34
CA MET A 105 -4.12 7.81 1.22
C MET A 105 -3.53 9.18 1.52
N LEU A 106 -2.67 9.28 2.53
CA LEU A 106 -2.03 10.54 2.95
C LEU A 106 -1.28 11.22 1.79
N TYR A 107 -0.80 10.45 0.81
CA TYR A 107 -0.16 10.99 -0.39
C TYR A 107 -1.04 12.06 -1.09
N TYR A 108 -2.34 11.84 -1.18
CA TYR A 108 -3.26 12.75 -1.86
C TYR A 108 -3.53 14.04 -1.06
N TRP A 109 -3.31 13.99 0.26
CA TRP A 109 -3.57 15.09 1.18
C TRP A 109 -2.32 15.95 1.44
N LEU A 110 -1.12 15.39 1.25
CA LEU A 110 0.11 16.15 1.44
C LEU A 110 0.28 17.25 0.35
N PRO A 111 0.67 18.48 0.74
CA PRO A 111 1.01 19.53 -0.21
C PRO A 111 2.22 19.11 -1.05
N LYS A 112 2.26 19.45 -2.33
CA LYS A 112 3.34 19.05 -3.27
C LYS A 112 3.96 20.30 -3.88
N ARG A 113 5.24 20.53 -3.62
CA ARG A 113 5.95 21.74 -4.07
C ARG A 113 6.41 21.62 -5.52
N ASP A 114 6.90 20.44 -5.90
CA ASP A 114 7.41 20.12 -7.23
C ASP A 114 7.33 18.61 -7.50
N ALA A 115 7.75 18.19 -8.70
CA ALA A 115 7.74 16.79 -9.10
C ALA A 115 8.66 15.88 -8.26
N ARG A 116 9.78 16.40 -7.75
CA ARG A 116 10.70 15.64 -6.89
C ARG A 116 10.06 15.40 -5.53
N ASP A 117 9.53 16.45 -4.92
CA ASP A 117 8.83 16.42 -3.64
C ASP A 117 7.65 15.43 -3.68
N SER A 118 6.85 15.48 -4.75
CA SER A 118 5.76 14.53 -4.98
C SER A 118 6.23 13.07 -5.02
N ARG A 119 7.30 12.77 -5.78
CA ARG A 119 7.84 11.41 -5.92
C ARG A 119 8.51 10.90 -4.65
N VAL A 120 9.20 11.76 -3.91
CA VAL A 120 9.79 11.43 -2.61
C VAL A 120 8.69 11.08 -1.61
N LYS A 121 7.60 11.87 -1.56
CA LYS A 121 6.43 11.58 -0.71
C LYS A 121 5.76 10.26 -1.08
N ALA A 122 5.51 10.02 -2.37
CA ALA A 122 4.92 8.77 -2.84
C ALA A 122 5.78 7.56 -2.47
N LEU A 123 7.10 7.63 -2.69
CA LEU A 123 8.02 6.57 -2.31
C LEU A 123 8.05 6.36 -0.80
N GLY A 124 8.19 7.42 -0.01
CA GLY A 124 8.25 7.33 1.45
C GLY A 124 7.00 6.69 2.05
N LEU A 125 5.81 7.12 1.60
CA LEU A 125 4.55 6.58 2.09
C LEU A 125 4.32 5.13 1.65
N THR A 126 4.71 4.75 0.44
CA THR A 126 4.58 3.36 -0.03
C THR A 126 5.58 2.43 0.63
N VAL A 127 6.79 2.89 0.96
CA VAL A 127 7.76 2.12 1.76
C VAL A 127 7.27 1.94 3.19
N ALA A 128 6.77 3.01 3.83
CA ALA A 128 6.18 2.93 5.16
C ALA A 128 4.98 1.97 5.17
N SER A 129 4.10 2.05 4.17
CA SER A 129 2.97 1.13 4.02
C SER A 129 3.43 -0.31 3.82
N LEU A 130 4.45 -0.57 3.00
CA LEU A 130 5.00 -1.91 2.82
C LEU A 130 5.49 -2.52 4.15
N ALA A 131 6.15 -1.73 5.01
CA ALA A 131 6.59 -2.19 6.32
C ALA A 131 5.41 -2.66 7.19
N PHE A 132 4.31 -1.91 7.19
CA PHE A 132 3.07 -2.30 7.88
C PHE A 132 2.43 -3.54 7.27
N VAL A 133 2.33 -3.62 5.94
CA VAL A 133 1.81 -4.80 5.23
C VAL A 133 2.61 -6.06 5.60
N LEU A 134 3.94 -5.99 5.57
CA LEU A 134 4.81 -7.11 5.90
C LEU A 134 4.68 -7.53 7.37
N LEU A 135 4.70 -6.56 8.29
CA LEU A 135 4.47 -6.82 9.71
C LEU A 135 3.17 -7.59 9.91
N THR A 136 2.09 -7.13 9.28
CA THR A 136 0.74 -7.69 9.41
C THR A 136 0.66 -9.08 8.83
N PHE A 137 1.22 -9.28 7.63
CA PHE A 137 1.17 -10.56 6.94
C PHE A 137 1.98 -11.62 7.68
N VAL A 138 3.19 -11.28 8.13
CA VAL A 138 4.07 -12.21 8.83
C VAL A 138 3.56 -12.48 10.24
N VAL A 139 3.35 -11.44 11.05
CA VAL A 139 2.93 -11.60 12.46
C VAL A 139 1.52 -12.18 12.54
N GLY A 140 0.60 -11.69 11.71
CA GLY A 140 -0.76 -12.25 11.63
C GLY A 140 -0.74 -13.72 11.21
N GLY A 141 0.12 -14.09 10.25
CA GLY A 141 0.33 -15.48 9.84
C GLY A 141 0.90 -16.37 10.96
N LEU A 142 1.80 -15.84 11.81
CA LEU A 142 2.34 -16.57 12.96
C LEU A 142 1.26 -16.84 14.02
N TYR A 143 0.44 -15.83 14.35
CA TYR A 143 -0.69 -16.01 15.28
C TYR A 143 -1.72 -17.03 14.76
N ALA A 144 -2.07 -16.97 13.47
CA ALA A 144 -3.02 -17.90 12.86
C ALA A 144 -2.56 -19.36 12.87
N ARG A 145 -1.25 -19.60 12.95
CA ARG A 145 -0.64 -20.94 12.97
C ARG A 145 -0.32 -21.46 14.38
N GLY A 146 -0.65 -20.70 15.43
CA GLY A 146 -0.30 -21.05 16.82
C GLY A 146 1.18 -20.89 17.16
N GLY A 147 1.95 -20.14 16.37
CA GLY A 147 3.39 -19.94 16.59
C GLY A 147 3.74 -18.93 17.69
N LEU A 148 2.74 -18.24 18.25
CA LEU A 148 2.89 -17.20 19.29
C LEU A 148 1.80 -17.32 20.38
N SER A 149 1.13 -18.48 20.47
CA SER A 149 0.08 -18.79 21.47
C SER A 149 0.62 -19.65 22.59
#